data_AF-A0A3G2T817-F1
#
_entry.id   AF-A0A3G2T817-F1
#
_cell.length_a   1.000
_cell.length_b   1.000
_cell.length_c   1.000
_cell.angle_alpha   90.00
_cell.angle_beta   90.00
_cell.angle_gamma   90.00
#
_symmetry.space_group_name_H-M   'P 1'
#
loop_
_entity.id
_entity.type
_entity.pdbx_description
1 polymer ?
#
loop_
_entity_poly.entity_id
_entity_poly.type
_entity_poly.pdbx_seq_one_letter_code
_entity_poly.pdbx_strand_id
1 'polypeptide(L)'
;MSESQLYSAYRRSIAPDADAFGNFPKETKVCEITEPMCNDYIKIRNYYMALPYNFMMSDSDWISVRNTVELATAIRFGMEWDMNKQADVALTDPAFHTQMYIRFHKYLMQKVMYDATQLVAEFHSAAFTARFLSTYAFDDLKELRNVETKREFIKKSYEQAKKLKEQIDKLNPTRASIDMALINENTGPLHINREMFIKLFKQDYNPKMVQILKNEGVYLGDSKNVQFNQVNKNSR
;
A
#
# COMPACT_ATOMS: atom_id res chain seq x y z
N MET A 1 -5.70 5.42 25.20
CA MET A 1 -5.61 4.13 24.46
C MET A 1 -6.15 3.07 25.40
N SER A 2 -7.14 2.25 25.00
CA SER A 2 -7.81 1.34 25.96
C SER A 2 -6.93 0.11 26.27
N GLU A 3 -7.02 -0.43 27.49
CA GLU A 3 -6.31 -1.66 27.89
C GLU A 3 -6.63 -2.86 26.98
N SER A 4 -7.85 -2.90 26.43
CA SER A 4 -8.27 -3.93 25.46
C SER A 4 -7.49 -3.88 24.14
N GLN A 5 -7.10 -2.69 23.68
CA GLN A 5 -6.29 -2.50 22.47
C GLN A 5 -4.82 -2.90 22.69
N LEU A 6 -4.31 -2.68 23.90
CA LEU A 6 -2.97 -3.12 24.30
C LEU A 6 -2.89 -4.64 24.39
N TYR A 7 -3.89 -5.30 24.98
CA TYR A 7 -3.94 -6.76 25.08
C TYR A 7 -4.12 -7.44 23.71
N SER A 8 -4.86 -6.82 22.79
CA SER A 8 -5.02 -7.33 21.42
C SER A 8 -3.76 -7.16 20.57
N ALA A 9 -2.94 -6.12 20.79
CA ALA A 9 -1.73 -5.86 20.04
C ALA A 9 -0.64 -6.96 20.17
N TYR A 10 -0.64 -7.72 21.26
CA TYR A 10 0.27 -8.87 21.45
C TYR A 10 -0.21 -10.16 20.76
N ARG A 11 -1.43 -10.18 20.20
CA ARG A 11 -1.94 -11.35 19.48
C ARG A 11 -1.19 -11.53 18.17
N ARG A 12 -0.84 -12.79 17.87
CA ARG A 12 -0.25 -13.22 16.59
C ARG A 12 -1.29 -13.53 15.50
N SER A 13 -2.55 -13.25 15.77
CA SER A 13 -3.67 -13.48 14.86
C SER A 13 -4.47 -12.19 14.73
N ILE A 14 -4.85 -11.86 13.50
CA ILE A 14 -5.78 -10.76 13.20
C ILE A 14 -7.10 -11.00 13.95
N ALA A 15 -7.73 -9.93 14.46
CA ALA A 15 -9.02 -10.01 15.13
C ALA A 15 -10.09 -10.61 14.19
N PRO A 16 -10.91 -11.59 14.62
CA PRO A 16 -11.84 -12.30 13.73
C PRO A 16 -12.85 -11.42 12.98
N ASP A 17 -13.19 -10.28 13.56
CA ASP A 17 -14.12 -9.29 13.01
C ASP A 17 -13.40 -8.13 12.28
N ALA A 18 -12.08 -8.20 12.10
CA ALA A 18 -11.29 -7.18 11.42
C ALA A 18 -11.62 -7.10 9.92
N ASP A 19 -11.70 -5.88 9.41
CA ASP A 19 -11.92 -5.62 7.98
C ASP A 19 -10.77 -6.18 7.13
N ALA A 20 -9.57 -6.33 7.70
CA ALA A 20 -8.40 -6.91 7.04
C ALA A 20 -8.66 -8.31 6.44
N PHE A 21 -9.50 -9.15 7.07
CA PHE A 21 -9.81 -10.49 6.56
C PHE A 21 -10.47 -10.51 5.17
N GLY A 22 -11.19 -9.45 4.81
CA GLY A 22 -11.86 -9.36 3.50
C GLY A 22 -10.95 -8.86 2.38
N ASN A 23 -9.75 -8.39 2.70
CA ASN A 23 -8.95 -7.53 1.84
C ASN A 23 -7.53 -8.06 1.59
N PHE A 24 -7.35 -9.39 1.61
CA PHE A 24 -6.08 -10.01 1.24
C PHE A 24 -5.63 -9.56 -0.16
N PRO A 25 -4.30 -9.43 -0.38
CA PRO A 25 -3.76 -9.16 -1.70
C PRO A 25 -4.15 -10.28 -2.66
N LYS A 26 -4.15 -9.97 -3.95
CA LYS A 26 -4.54 -10.89 -5.02
C LYS A 26 -3.36 -11.18 -5.92
N GLU A 27 -3.29 -12.40 -6.43
CA GLU A 27 -2.28 -12.76 -7.41
C GLU A 27 -2.53 -12.00 -8.71
N THR A 28 -1.46 -11.45 -9.28
CA THR A 28 -1.47 -10.59 -10.45
C THR A 28 -0.32 -10.98 -11.37
N LYS A 29 -0.54 -10.88 -12.69
CA LYS A 29 0.50 -11.17 -13.68
C LYS A 29 1.35 -9.93 -13.88
N VAL A 30 2.59 -9.94 -13.42
CA VAL A 30 3.50 -8.79 -13.53
C VAL A 30 4.56 -9.04 -14.58
N CYS A 31 4.83 -8.05 -15.43
CA CYS A 31 5.91 -8.13 -16.42
C CYS A 31 7.29 -7.99 -15.73
N GLU A 32 8.21 -8.93 -15.96
CA GLU A 32 9.60 -8.82 -15.51
C GLU A 32 10.36 -7.80 -16.36
N ILE A 33 10.49 -6.58 -15.86
CA ILE A 33 11.22 -5.49 -16.54
C ILE A 33 12.69 -5.50 -16.10
N THR A 34 13.40 -6.57 -16.46
CA THR A 34 14.86 -6.55 -16.57
C THR A 34 15.32 -6.22 -17.99
N GLU A 35 14.39 -6.10 -18.96
CA GLU A 35 14.66 -5.74 -20.35
C GLU A 35 13.77 -4.58 -20.85
N PRO A 36 14.22 -3.79 -21.84
CA PRO A 36 13.55 -2.54 -22.28
C PRO A 36 12.19 -2.73 -22.98
N MET A 37 11.70 -3.96 -23.13
CA MET A 37 10.55 -4.26 -23.98
C MET A 37 9.52 -5.17 -23.30
N CYS A 38 8.69 -4.60 -22.41
CA CYS A 38 7.32 -5.11 -22.26
C CYS A 38 6.51 -4.52 -23.43
N ASN A 39 6.62 -5.13 -24.61
CA ASN A 39 5.87 -4.76 -25.80
C ASN A 39 4.79 -5.82 -26.07
N ASP A 40 3.55 -5.38 -26.31
CA ASP A 40 2.35 -6.18 -26.61
C ASP A 40 2.55 -7.20 -27.76
N TYR A 41 3.57 -7.01 -28.60
CA TYR A 41 3.89 -7.86 -29.75
C TYR A 41 4.69 -9.15 -29.41
N ILE A 42 5.37 -9.24 -28.26
CA ILE A 42 6.17 -10.42 -27.89
C ILE A 42 5.50 -11.15 -26.73
N LYS A 43 4.51 -11.97 -27.07
CA LYS A 43 3.73 -12.76 -26.13
C LYS A 43 4.55 -13.95 -25.57
N ILE A 44 4.39 -14.20 -24.26
CA ILE A 44 4.47 -15.50 -23.53
C ILE A 44 5.64 -15.73 -22.55
N ARG A 45 6.79 -15.04 -22.58
CA ARG A 45 7.96 -15.46 -21.74
C ARG A 45 8.38 -14.60 -20.53
N ASN A 46 7.86 -13.38 -20.33
CA ASN A 46 8.37 -12.46 -19.30
C ASN A 46 7.33 -12.02 -18.25
N TYR A 47 6.44 -12.92 -17.83
CA TYR A 47 5.46 -12.62 -16.78
C TYR A 47 5.59 -13.59 -15.62
N TYR A 48 5.60 -13.08 -14.39
CA TYR A 48 5.50 -13.89 -13.18
C TYR A 48 4.22 -13.54 -12.41
N MET A 49 3.71 -14.52 -11.64
CA MET A 49 2.58 -14.30 -10.75
C MET A 49 3.09 -13.67 -9.45
N ALA A 50 2.87 -12.37 -9.30
CA ALA A 50 3.18 -11.64 -8.07
C ALA A 50 1.93 -11.56 -7.18
N LEU A 51 2.14 -11.49 -5.87
CA LEU A 51 1.11 -11.18 -4.89
C LEU A 51 1.48 -9.88 -4.17
N PRO A 52 1.27 -8.70 -4.79
CA PRO A 52 1.73 -7.42 -4.26
C PRO A 52 1.05 -7.08 -2.93
N TYR A 53 1.82 -6.60 -1.96
CA TYR A 53 1.25 -6.16 -0.69
C TYR A 53 0.30 -4.97 -0.88
N ASN A 54 -0.89 -5.04 -0.29
CA ASN A 54 -1.95 -4.05 -0.48
C ASN A 54 -2.41 -3.39 0.84
N PHE A 55 -1.59 -3.46 1.90
CA PHE A 55 -1.91 -2.91 3.23
C PHE A 55 -3.17 -3.50 3.91
N MET A 56 -3.74 -4.59 3.36
CA MET A 56 -5.04 -5.14 3.73
C MET A 56 -6.19 -4.11 3.61
N MET A 57 -6.02 -3.15 2.70
CA MET A 57 -6.98 -2.06 2.47
C MET A 57 -8.03 -2.46 1.44
N SER A 58 -9.29 -2.11 1.70
CA SER A 58 -10.38 -2.24 0.73
C SER A 58 -10.29 -1.16 -0.35
N ASP A 59 -11.05 -1.33 -1.43
CA ASP A 59 -11.16 -0.34 -2.51
C ASP A 59 -11.55 1.05 -2.00
N SER A 60 -12.47 1.12 -1.03
CA SER A 60 -12.89 2.38 -0.41
C SER A 60 -11.78 3.02 0.41
N ASP A 61 -10.94 2.22 1.08
CA ASP A 61 -9.81 2.75 1.85
C ASP A 61 -8.77 3.34 0.91
N TRP A 62 -8.47 2.67 -0.22
CA TRP A 62 -7.57 3.20 -1.25
C TRP A 62 -8.06 4.53 -1.83
N ILE A 63 -9.36 4.63 -2.15
CA ILE A 63 -9.95 5.87 -2.67
C ILE A 63 -9.92 7.01 -1.64
N SER A 64 -9.88 6.68 -0.34
CA SER A 64 -9.82 7.66 0.75
C SER A 64 -8.44 8.32 0.91
N VAL A 65 -7.37 7.75 0.32
CA VAL A 65 -6.03 8.34 0.34
C VAL A 65 -6.00 9.53 -0.63
N ARG A 66 -6.16 10.75 -0.09
CA ARG A 66 -6.28 11.97 -0.90
C ARG A 66 -4.94 12.60 -1.28
N ASN A 67 -3.89 12.26 -0.54
CA ASN A 67 -2.53 12.69 -0.86
C ASN A 67 -1.99 11.80 -2.00
N THR A 68 -1.77 12.40 -3.17
CA THR A 68 -1.41 11.66 -4.39
C THR A 68 0.00 11.09 -4.34
N VAL A 69 0.92 11.77 -3.64
CA VAL A 69 2.28 11.26 -3.41
C VAL A 69 2.26 10.05 -2.48
N GLU A 70 1.53 10.12 -1.38
CA GLU A 70 1.34 8.99 -0.46
C GLU A 70 0.73 7.78 -1.19
N LEU A 71 -0.32 8.01 -1.97
CA LEU A 71 -0.98 6.96 -2.76
C LEU A 71 -0.03 6.29 -3.76
N ALA A 72 0.62 7.09 -4.62
CA ALA A 72 1.51 6.55 -5.66
C ALA A 72 2.69 5.80 -5.05
N THR A 73 3.23 6.32 -3.95
CA THR A 73 4.33 5.69 -3.21
C THR A 73 3.89 4.39 -2.54
N ALA A 74 2.67 4.32 -1.98
CA ALA A 74 2.14 3.10 -1.37
C ALA A 74 1.91 2.00 -2.40
N ILE A 75 1.38 2.36 -3.57
CA ILE A 75 1.22 1.45 -4.71
C ILE A 75 2.59 0.91 -5.16
N ARG A 76 3.58 1.80 -5.33
CA ARG A 76 4.94 1.40 -5.68
C ARG A 76 5.55 0.46 -4.64
N PHE A 77 5.43 0.81 -3.36
CA PHE A 77 5.90 0.00 -2.25
C PHE A 77 5.24 -1.38 -2.28
N GLY A 78 3.92 -1.46 -2.48
CA GLY A 78 3.21 -2.72 -2.61
C GLY A 78 3.73 -3.63 -3.72
N MET A 79 4.06 -3.06 -4.88
CA MET A 79 4.68 -3.81 -5.99
C MET A 79 6.08 -4.35 -5.68
N GLU A 80 6.85 -3.67 -4.84
CA GLU A 80 8.19 -4.12 -4.44
C GLU A 80 8.12 -5.29 -3.45
N TRP A 81 6.99 -5.44 -2.74
CA TRP A 81 6.76 -6.50 -1.77
C TRP A 81 5.82 -7.57 -2.33
N ASP A 82 6.41 -8.57 -2.97
CA ASP A 82 5.71 -9.77 -3.42
C ASP A 82 5.54 -10.78 -2.27
N MET A 83 4.30 -11.02 -1.87
CA MET A 83 3.93 -11.89 -0.76
C MET A 83 4.14 -13.38 -1.07
N ASN A 84 4.25 -13.77 -2.35
CA ASN A 84 4.63 -15.13 -2.72
C ASN A 84 6.06 -15.48 -2.30
N LYS A 85 6.89 -14.47 -1.99
CA LYS A 85 8.27 -14.63 -1.51
C LYS A 85 8.39 -14.56 0.02
N GLN A 86 7.27 -14.36 0.73
CA GLN A 86 7.23 -14.29 2.18
C GLN A 86 6.75 -15.63 2.76
N ALA A 87 6.92 -15.81 4.07
CA ALA A 87 6.39 -16.99 4.74
C ALA A 87 4.85 -17.01 4.67
N ASP A 88 4.26 -18.20 4.52
CA ASP A 88 2.80 -18.39 4.36
C ASP A 88 1.96 -17.69 5.44
N VAL A 89 2.49 -17.59 6.66
CA VAL A 89 1.78 -16.98 7.80
C VAL A 89 1.82 -15.45 7.80
N ALA A 90 2.67 -14.81 6.97
CA ALA A 90 2.93 -13.38 7.00
C ALA A 90 1.66 -12.52 6.89
N LEU A 91 0.76 -12.87 5.96
CA LEU A 91 -0.50 -12.13 5.74
C LEU A 91 -1.54 -12.30 6.85
N THR A 92 -1.30 -13.20 7.79
CA THR A 92 -2.18 -13.42 8.95
C THR A 92 -1.56 -12.96 10.26
N ASP A 93 -0.30 -12.49 10.22
CA ASP A 93 0.44 -12.03 11.39
C ASP A 93 0.39 -10.49 11.50
N PRO A 94 -0.28 -9.94 12.53
CA PRO A 94 -0.28 -8.50 12.77
C PRO A 94 1.10 -7.88 12.98
N ALA A 95 2.09 -8.67 13.45
CA ALA A 95 3.47 -8.19 13.60
C ALA A 95 4.13 -7.93 12.24
N PHE A 96 3.86 -8.78 11.24
CA PHE A 96 4.30 -8.55 9.86
C PHE A 96 3.67 -7.27 9.30
N HIS A 97 2.36 -7.09 9.45
CA HIS A 97 1.71 -5.86 8.99
C HIS A 97 2.17 -4.59 9.72
N THR A 98 2.46 -4.69 11.02
CA THR A 98 3.10 -3.61 11.78
C THR A 98 4.43 -3.21 11.13
N GLN A 99 5.25 -4.20 10.77
CA GLN A 99 6.51 -3.97 10.07
C GLN A 99 6.29 -3.30 8.71
N MET A 100 5.31 -3.76 7.93
CA MET A 100 5.02 -3.20 6.60
C MET A 100 4.60 -1.72 6.67
N TYR A 101 3.72 -1.35 7.60
CA TYR A 101 3.31 0.05 7.77
C TYR A 101 4.47 0.94 8.21
N ILE A 102 5.32 0.47 9.12
CA ILE A 102 6.49 1.23 9.59
C ILE A 102 7.54 1.35 8.48
N ARG A 103 7.79 0.29 7.71
CA ARG A 103 8.70 0.33 6.56
C ARG A 103 8.17 1.27 5.47
N PHE A 104 6.87 1.26 5.21
CA PHE A 104 6.24 2.20 4.30
C PHE A 104 6.41 3.65 4.78
N HIS A 105 6.21 3.94 6.07
CA HIS A 105 6.47 5.27 6.62
C HIS A 105 7.89 5.72 6.26
N LYS A 106 8.91 4.91 6.57
CA LYS A 106 10.30 5.25 6.26
C LYS A 106 10.53 5.44 4.76
N TYR A 107 9.97 4.55 3.93
CA TYR A 107 10.06 4.61 2.48
C TYR A 107 9.46 5.91 1.92
N LEU A 108 8.25 6.29 2.39
CA LEU A 108 7.60 7.54 2.02
C LEU A 108 8.46 8.74 2.43
N MET A 109 8.98 8.74 3.67
CA MET A 109 9.81 9.83 4.16
C MET A 109 11.10 10.01 3.35
N GLN A 110 11.67 8.94 2.79
CA GLN A 110 12.81 9.04 1.88
C GLN A 110 12.41 9.66 0.53
N LYS A 111 11.24 9.31 -0.01
CA LYS A 111 10.74 9.82 -1.29
C LYS A 111 10.35 11.29 -1.24
N VAL A 112 9.81 11.77 -0.12
CA VAL A 112 9.45 13.19 0.03
C VAL A 112 10.66 14.12 0.20
N MET A 113 11.88 13.58 0.31
CA MET A 113 13.12 14.36 0.27
C MET A 113 13.60 14.64 -1.17
N TYR A 114 12.98 14.03 -2.18
CA TYR A 114 13.38 14.20 -3.58
C TYR A 114 12.86 15.52 -4.14
N ASP A 115 13.34 15.92 -5.31
CA ASP A 115 12.69 16.98 -6.07
C ASP A 115 11.32 16.50 -6.59
N ALA A 116 10.29 17.34 -6.45
CA ALA A 116 8.93 17.00 -6.85
C ALA A 116 8.83 16.61 -8.33
N THR A 117 9.64 17.23 -9.21
CA THR A 117 9.68 16.91 -10.64
C THR A 117 10.30 15.55 -10.89
N GLN A 118 11.36 15.19 -10.16
CA GLN A 118 11.97 13.85 -10.24
C GLN A 118 10.99 12.77 -9.77
N LEU A 119 10.26 13.02 -8.67
CA LEU A 119 9.27 12.09 -8.16
C LEU A 119 8.11 11.89 -9.15
N VAL A 120 7.59 12.98 -9.72
CA VAL A 120 6.56 12.92 -10.77
C VAL A 120 7.08 12.15 -11.98
N ALA A 121 8.32 12.40 -12.43
CA ALA A 121 8.91 11.70 -13.56
C ALA A 121 9.06 10.19 -13.29
N GLU A 122 9.36 9.78 -12.07
CA GLU A 122 9.37 8.36 -11.67
C GLU A 122 7.99 7.72 -11.85
N PHE A 123 6.94 8.37 -11.34
CA PHE A 123 5.57 7.84 -11.40
C PHE A 123 4.88 7.98 -12.77
N HIS A 124 5.34 8.90 -13.63
CA HIS A 124 4.91 8.99 -15.02
C HIS A 124 5.80 8.20 -15.98
N SER A 125 6.84 7.52 -15.48
CA SER A 125 7.70 6.70 -16.32
C SER A 125 6.90 5.56 -16.98
N ALA A 126 7.27 5.22 -18.22
CA ALA A 126 6.68 4.08 -18.92
C ALA A 126 6.86 2.78 -18.14
N ALA A 127 8.00 2.62 -17.45
CA ALA A 127 8.27 1.46 -16.60
C ALA A 127 7.32 1.37 -15.40
N PHE A 128 7.08 2.47 -14.69
CA PHE A 128 6.10 2.47 -13.60
C PHE A 128 4.68 2.24 -14.13
N THR A 129 4.30 2.92 -15.22
CA THR A 129 2.98 2.75 -15.83
C THR A 129 2.75 1.31 -16.29
N ALA A 130 3.72 0.67 -16.93
CA ALA A 130 3.63 -0.73 -17.35
C ALA A 130 3.53 -1.70 -16.15
N ARG A 131 4.31 -1.47 -15.08
CA ARG A 131 4.18 -2.26 -13.83
C ARG A 131 2.83 -2.04 -13.18
N PHE A 132 2.37 -0.80 -13.11
CA PHE A 132 1.07 -0.44 -12.56
C PHE A 132 -0.06 -1.11 -13.32
N LEU A 133 -0.09 -0.98 -14.64
CA LEU A 133 -1.11 -1.60 -15.46
C LEU A 133 -1.03 -3.13 -15.36
N SER A 134 0.13 -3.77 -15.55
CA SER A 134 0.21 -5.23 -15.39
C SER A 134 -0.22 -5.74 -14.00
N THR A 135 0.10 -4.99 -12.95
CA THR A 135 -0.25 -5.36 -11.57
C THR A 135 -1.72 -5.09 -11.25
N TYR A 136 -2.28 -3.97 -11.71
CA TYR A 136 -3.60 -3.49 -11.28
C TYR A 136 -4.64 -3.45 -12.42
N ALA A 137 -4.26 -3.12 -13.65
CA ALA A 137 -5.15 -3.04 -14.83
C ALA A 137 -4.82 -4.11 -15.90
N PHE A 138 -5.52 -5.23 -15.85
CA PHE A 138 -5.44 -6.28 -16.88
C PHE A 138 -5.93 -5.76 -18.24
N ASP A 139 -5.04 -5.21 -19.08
CA ASP A 139 -5.42 -4.75 -20.42
C ASP A 139 -5.63 -5.89 -21.44
N ASP A 140 -5.43 -7.17 -21.09
CA ASP A 140 -5.62 -8.28 -22.03
C ASP A 140 -6.30 -9.52 -21.42
N LEU A 141 -7.51 -9.32 -20.89
CA LEU A 141 -8.46 -10.41 -20.63
C LEU A 141 -9.12 -11.00 -21.90
N LYS A 142 -8.51 -10.78 -23.07
CA LYS A 142 -8.97 -11.33 -24.36
C LYS A 142 -8.94 -12.85 -24.45
N GLU A 143 -8.40 -13.57 -23.46
CA GLU A 143 -8.30 -15.04 -23.49
C GLU A 143 -9.04 -15.80 -22.38
N LEU A 144 -9.89 -15.17 -21.56
CA LEU A 144 -10.69 -15.92 -20.57
C LEU A 144 -12.11 -16.19 -21.06
N ARG A 145 -12.22 -17.23 -21.88
CA ARG A 145 -13.48 -17.89 -22.22
C ARG A 145 -14.00 -18.60 -20.96
N ASN A 146 -15.23 -18.27 -20.58
CA ASN A 146 -16.08 -18.89 -19.55
C ASN A 146 -15.68 -18.65 -18.09
N VAL A 147 -16.40 -17.75 -17.41
CA VAL A 147 -17.27 -17.98 -16.22
C VAL A 147 -17.97 -16.63 -15.92
N GLU A 148 -19.30 -16.57 -15.84
CA GLU A 148 -20.06 -15.34 -15.60
C GLU A 148 -19.72 -14.64 -14.27
N THR A 149 -19.41 -15.38 -13.21
CA THR A 149 -18.96 -14.82 -11.91
C THR A 149 -17.56 -14.21 -11.95
N LYS A 150 -16.70 -14.57 -12.92
CA LYS A 150 -15.38 -13.93 -13.10
C LYS A 150 -15.48 -12.56 -13.77
N ARG A 151 -16.51 -12.33 -14.60
CA ARG A 151 -16.67 -11.06 -15.36
C ARG A 151 -16.94 -9.86 -14.47
N GLU A 152 -17.78 -9.99 -13.45
CA GLU A 152 -18.07 -8.88 -12.53
C GLU A 152 -16.85 -8.51 -11.66
N PHE A 153 -16.13 -9.52 -11.18
CA PHE A 153 -14.89 -9.31 -10.42
C PHE A 153 -13.79 -8.65 -11.25
N ILE A 154 -13.63 -9.10 -12.49
CA ILE A 154 -12.75 -8.51 -13.50
C ILE A 154 -13.11 -7.04 -13.73
N LYS A 155 -14.39 -6.76 -13.98
CA LYS A 155 -14.89 -5.41 -14.26
C LYS A 155 -14.64 -4.48 -13.06
N LYS A 156 -14.89 -4.96 -11.84
CA LYS A 156 -14.66 -4.20 -10.61
C LYS A 156 -13.16 -3.89 -10.42
N SER A 157 -12.28 -4.86 -10.65
CA SER A 157 -10.83 -4.68 -10.55
C SER A 157 -10.29 -3.70 -11.61
N TYR A 158 -10.80 -3.79 -12.84
CA TYR A 158 -10.46 -2.86 -13.93
C TYR A 158 -10.90 -1.42 -13.62
N GLU A 159 -12.13 -1.22 -13.17
CA GLU A 159 -12.64 0.11 -12.80
C GLU A 159 -11.84 0.74 -11.65
N GLN A 160 -11.33 -0.08 -10.72
CA GLN A 160 -10.47 0.40 -9.65
C GLN A 160 -9.11 0.83 -10.16
N ALA A 161 -8.47 0.00 -10.99
CA ALA A 161 -7.18 0.31 -11.55
C ALA A 161 -7.23 1.56 -12.42
N LYS A 162 -8.33 1.74 -13.16
CA LYS A 162 -8.62 2.98 -13.89
C LYS A 162 -8.76 4.17 -12.94
N LYS A 163 -9.54 4.08 -11.86
CA LYS A 163 -9.68 5.17 -10.88
C LYS A 163 -8.36 5.51 -10.18
N LEU A 164 -7.57 4.51 -9.84
CA LEU A 164 -6.24 4.68 -9.25
C LEU A 164 -5.28 5.32 -10.25
N LYS A 165 -5.31 4.89 -11.53
CA LYS A 165 -4.57 5.55 -12.60
C LYS A 165 -4.98 7.00 -12.75
N GLU A 166 -6.27 7.30 -12.79
CA GLU A 166 -6.78 8.68 -12.86
C GLU A 166 -6.34 9.54 -11.66
N GLN A 167 -6.14 8.95 -10.48
CA GLN A 167 -5.59 9.65 -9.33
C GLN A 167 -4.07 9.89 -9.46
N ILE A 168 -3.32 8.92 -9.99
CA ILE A 168 -1.88 9.06 -10.28
C ILE A 168 -1.64 10.06 -11.41
N ASP A 169 -2.47 10.05 -12.46
CA ASP A 169 -2.33 10.93 -13.62
C ASP A 169 -2.60 12.41 -13.24
N LYS A 170 -3.29 12.67 -12.12
CA LYS A 170 -3.42 14.02 -11.53
C LYS A 170 -2.15 14.52 -10.85
N LEU A 171 -1.20 13.63 -10.55
CA LEU A 171 0.08 13.99 -9.97
C LEU A 171 0.88 14.82 -10.98
N ASN A 172 1.18 16.05 -10.59
CA ASN A 172 2.04 16.98 -11.32
C ASN A 172 2.99 17.66 -10.33
N PRO A 173 4.06 18.36 -10.77
CA PRO A 173 5.05 18.92 -9.86
C PRO A 173 4.45 19.84 -8.79
N THR A 174 3.50 20.71 -9.16
CA THR A 174 2.83 21.62 -8.20
C THR A 174 2.07 20.85 -7.13
N ARG A 175 1.27 19.85 -7.54
CA ARG A 175 0.50 19.03 -6.59
C ARG A 175 1.43 18.19 -5.72
N ALA A 176 2.46 17.59 -6.32
CA ALA A 176 3.44 16.78 -5.62
C ALA A 176 4.16 17.59 -4.54
N SER A 177 4.60 18.81 -4.84
CA SER A 177 5.23 19.71 -3.85
C SER A 177 4.32 19.98 -2.64
N ILE A 178 3.03 20.26 -2.88
CA ILE A 178 2.05 20.48 -1.80
C ILE A 178 1.87 19.20 -0.98
N ASP A 179 1.65 18.06 -1.65
CA ASP A 179 1.42 16.78 -1.01
C ASP A 179 2.64 16.33 -0.18
N MET A 180 3.86 16.57 -0.68
CA MET A 180 5.13 16.29 0.02
C MET A 180 5.32 17.22 1.23
N ALA A 181 4.99 18.50 1.10
CA ALA A 181 5.06 19.45 2.21
C ALA A 181 4.15 19.01 3.36
N LEU A 182 2.90 18.61 3.06
CA LEU A 182 1.97 18.11 4.08
C LEU A 182 2.48 16.83 4.77
N ILE A 183 3.09 15.90 4.04
CA ILE A 183 3.70 14.70 4.62
C ILE A 183 4.87 15.08 5.54
N ASN A 184 5.73 15.99 5.09
CA ASN A 184 6.89 16.43 5.85
C ASN A 184 6.49 17.18 7.15
N GLU A 185 5.51 18.07 7.04
CA GLU A 185 4.92 18.77 8.20
C GLU A 185 4.30 17.79 9.20
N ASN A 186 3.62 16.75 8.72
CA ASN A 186 3.03 15.70 9.53
C ASN A 186 4.06 14.67 10.04
N THR A 187 5.31 14.76 9.58
CA THR A 187 6.41 13.83 9.88
C THR A 187 6.03 12.37 9.60
N GLY A 188 5.33 12.13 8.50
CA GLY A 188 4.91 10.78 8.10
C GLY A 188 3.61 10.73 7.29
N PRO A 189 3.15 9.52 6.92
CA PRO A 189 1.93 9.31 6.14
C PRO A 189 0.71 9.94 6.81
N LEU A 190 -0.15 10.56 6.00
CA LEU A 190 -1.37 11.21 6.47
C LEU A 190 -2.52 10.21 6.63
N HIS A 191 -2.58 9.17 5.78
CA HIS A 191 -3.68 8.23 5.68
C HIS A 191 -3.26 6.80 6.03
N ILE A 192 -2.21 6.26 5.39
CA ILE A 192 -1.71 4.89 5.56
C ILE A 192 -0.73 4.87 6.73
N ASN A 193 -1.27 5.04 7.93
CA ASN A 193 -0.54 5.11 9.18
C ASN A 193 -1.18 4.19 10.24
N ARG A 194 -0.76 4.35 11.50
CA ARG A 194 -1.24 3.54 12.63
C ARG A 194 -2.76 3.61 12.83
N GLU A 195 -3.41 4.71 12.50
CA GLU A 195 -4.87 4.82 12.62
C GLU A 195 -5.58 3.96 11.57
N MET A 196 -5.08 3.95 10.33
CA MET A 196 -5.58 3.03 9.30
C MET A 196 -5.34 1.58 9.72
N PHE A 197 -4.18 1.27 10.30
CA PHE A 197 -3.92 -0.06 10.84
C PHE A 197 -4.95 -0.44 11.92
N ILE A 198 -5.17 0.42 12.92
CA ILE A 198 -6.14 0.14 13.99
C ILE A 198 -7.54 -0.03 13.41
N LYS A 199 -7.92 0.77 12.41
CA LYS A 199 -9.20 0.64 11.71
C LYS A 199 -9.35 -0.74 11.07
N LEU A 200 -8.37 -1.15 10.26
CA LEU A 200 -8.46 -2.38 9.46
C LEU A 200 -8.30 -3.64 10.29
N PHE A 201 -7.38 -3.63 11.26
CA PHE A 201 -7.02 -4.82 12.05
C PHE A 201 -7.78 -4.91 13.37
N LYS A 202 -8.49 -3.85 13.78
CA LYS A 202 -9.16 -3.73 15.10
C LYS A 202 -8.23 -3.99 16.29
N GLN A 203 -6.94 -3.76 16.09
CA GLN A 203 -5.90 -3.89 17.09
C GLN A 203 -4.77 -2.91 16.77
N ASP A 204 -3.97 -2.63 17.78
CA ASP A 204 -2.84 -1.73 17.62
C ASP A 204 -1.61 -2.46 17.06
N TYR A 205 -0.60 -1.67 16.66
CA TYR A 205 0.71 -2.16 16.27
C TYR A 205 1.28 -3.12 17.32
N ASN A 206 1.88 -4.20 16.84
CA ASN A 206 2.53 -5.15 17.70
C ASN A 206 3.71 -4.48 18.45
N PRO A 207 3.66 -4.38 19.78
CA PRO A 207 4.61 -3.59 20.53
C PRO A 207 6.03 -4.18 20.51
N LYS A 208 6.17 -5.52 20.40
CA LYS A 208 7.49 -6.15 20.25
C LYS A 208 8.10 -5.80 18.89
N MET A 209 7.31 -5.85 17.82
CA MET A 209 7.78 -5.44 16.50
C MET A 209 8.15 -3.95 16.45
N VAL A 210 7.33 -3.10 17.07
CA VAL A 210 7.66 -1.67 17.24
C VAL A 210 9.01 -1.50 17.93
N GLN A 211 9.25 -2.23 19.03
CA GLN A 211 10.51 -2.13 19.76
C GLN A 211 11.71 -2.60 18.91
N ILE A 212 11.57 -3.70 18.16
CA ILE A 212 12.60 -4.18 17.23
C ILE A 212 12.93 -3.08 16.21
N LEU A 213 11.92 -2.50 15.57
CA LEU A 213 12.12 -1.48 14.54
C LEU A 213 12.62 -0.14 15.11
N LYS A 214 12.35 0.18 16.37
CA LYS A 214 13.00 1.30 17.08
C LYS A 214 14.48 1.03 17.29
N ASN A 215 14.82 -0.16 17.79
CA ASN A 215 16.20 -0.55 18.04
C ASN A 215 17.03 -0.58 16.74
N GLU A 216 16.41 -0.93 15.62
CA GLU A 216 17.01 -0.88 14.28
C GLU A 216 17.09 0.53 13.67
N GLY A 217 16.56 1.56 14.34
CA GLY A 217 16.50 2.92 13.80
C GLY A 217 15.59 3.05 12.56
N VAL A 218 14.64 2.12 12.38
CA VAL A 218 13.66 2.14 11.29
C VAL A 218 12.45 2.98 11.69
N TYR A 219 11.99 2.86 12.93
CA TYR A 219 10.82 3.57 13.43
C TYR A 219 11.22 4.74 14.33
N LEU A 220 11.01 5.96 13.82
CA LEU A 220 11.34 7.20 14.53
C LEU A 220 10.17 7.75 15.35
N GLY A 221 8.97 7.18 15.21
CA GLY A 221 7.76 7.60 15.89
C GLY A 221 6.55 7.64 14.96
N ASP A 222 5.37 7.84 15.57
CA ASP A 222 4.12 8.05 14.83
C ASP A 222 4.08 9.46 14.21
N SER A 223 3.36 9.60 13.10
CA SER A 223 3.05 10.89 12.49
C SER A 223 2.28 11.81 13.46
N LYS A 224 2.39 13.13 13.30
CA LYS A 224 1.79 14.11 14.23
C LYS A 224 0.28 13.96 14.39
N ASN A 225 -0.45 13.73 13.30
CA ASN A 225 -1.90 13.53 13.34
C ASN A 225 -2.32 12.33 14.21
N VAL A 226 -1.55 11.25 14.19
CA VAL A 226 -1.76 10.08 15.05
C VAL A 226 -1.55 10.44 16.52
N GLN A 227 -0.44 11.15 16.82
CA GLN A 227 -0.12 11.56 18.20
C GLN A 227 -1.20 12.48 18.78
N PHE A 228 -1.65 13.48 18.00
CA PHE A 228 -2.70 14.42 18.39
C PHE A 228 -4.01 13.70 18.75
N ASN A 229 -4.42 12.72 17.94
CA ASN A 229 -5.63 11.94 18.19
C ASN A 229 -5.54 11.07 19.45
N GLN A 230 -4.34 10.58 19.80
CA GLN A 230 -4.13 9.85 21.06
C GLN A 230 -4.28 10.76 22.29
N VAL A 231 -3.74 11.98 22.25
CA VAL A 231 -3.87 12.97 23.34
C VAL A 231 -5.33 13.32 23.58
N ASN A 232 -6.09 13.58 22.52
CA ASN A 232 -7.51 13.93 22.63
C ASN A 232 -8.37 12.77 23.15
N LYS A 233 -8.02 11.52 22.85
CA LYS A 233 -8.71 10.33 23.38
C LYS A 233 -8.47 10.10 24.88
N ASN A 234 -7.36 10.61 25.43
CA ASN A 234 -7.04 10.50 26.85
C ASN A 234 -7.55 11.70 27.68
N SER A 235 -8.09 12.73 27.02
CA SER A 235 -8.57 13.98 27.65
C SER A 235 -10.10 14.05 27.79
N ARG A 236 -10.80 12.95 27.51
CA ARG A 236 -12.24 12.75 27.70
C ARG A 236 -12.46 11.52 28.59
#